data_AF-A0A381P9Y5-F1
#
_entry.id   AF-A0A381P9Y5-F1
#
_cell.length_a   1.000
_cell.length_b   1.000
_cell.length_c   1.000
_cell.angle_alpha   90.00
_cell.angle_beta   90.00
_cell.angle_gamma   90.00
#
_symmetry.space_group_name_H-M   'P 1'
#
loop_
_entity.id
_entity.type
_entity.pdbx_description
1 polymer ?
#
loop_
_entity_poly.entity_id
_entity_poly.type
_entity_poly.pdbx_seq_one_letter_code
_entity_poly.pdbx_strand_id
1 'polypeptide(L)'
;MNFFKVDSVHTSDDNDYYNNRWDRGHMAPAGSFNDSYSNLLATFSYLNVALQYDDLNRGAWVDLEEKVREWAETLGTIQVEINLEFNSDHITLDTGAHVPTGFYKFLTFPDNSKKCYYFPNITPEKNWEEYEISCN
;
A
#
# COMPACT_ATOMS: atom_id res chain seq x y z
N MET A 1 15.82 6.11 4.01
CA MET A 1 15.38 7.52 4.03
C MET A 1 14.45 7.68 5.21
N ASN A 2 14.37 8.86 5.82
CA ASN A 2 13.45 9.11 6.93
C ASN A 2 12.10 9.56 6.39
N PHE A 3 11.02 9.20 7.09
CA PHE A 3 9.68 9.67 6.76
C PHE A 3 9.47 11.12 7.19
N PHE A 4 8.56 11.82 6.53
CA PHE A 4 8.27 13.22 6.82
C PHE A 4 6.80 13.58 6.64
N LYS A 5 6.36 14.59 7.40
CA LYS A 5 5.02 15.20 7.30
C LYS A 5 4.96 16.25 6.21
N VAL A 6 3.76 16.60 5.79
CA VAL A 6 3.50 17.79 4.95
C VAL A 6 2.80 18.86 5.76
N ASP A 7 2.91 20.12 5.33
CA ASP A 7 2.34 21.26 6.07
C ASP A 7 0.83 21.46 5.81
N SER A 8 0.31 20.93 4.70
CA SER A 8 -1.05 21.22 4.22
C SER A 8 -2.13 20.28 4.76
N VAL A 9 -1.76 19.11 5.27
CA VAL A 9 -2.69 18.05 5.69
C VAL A 9 -2.18 17.43 6.99
N HIS A 10 -3.09 17.19 7.93
CA HIS A 10 -2.75 16.41 9.11
C HIS A 10 -2.60 14.94 8.73
N THR A 11 -1.40 14.41 8.89
CA THR A 11 -1.06 13.01 8.62
C THR A 11 -0.61 12.31 9.89
N SER A 12 -0.48 10.99 9.80
CA SER A 12 0.25 10.21 10.78
C SER A 12 1.71 10.66 10.96
N ASP A 13 2.35 10.13 12.00
CA ASP A 13 3.74 10.36 12.31
C ASP A 13 4.42 9.16 12.97
N ASP A 14 5.72 9.28 13.30
CA ASP A 14 6.50 8.18 13.87
C ASP A 14 5.85 7.56 15.12
N ASN A 15 5.09 8.32 15.94
CA ASN A 15 4.45 7.79 17.13
C ASN A 15 3.34 6.78 16.78
N ASP A 16 2.63 6.98 15.68
CA ASP A 16 1.55 6.08 15.24
C ASP A 16 2.08 4.70 14.83
N TYR A 17 3.33 4.63 14.38
CA TYR A 17 4.00 3.40 13.95
C TYR A 17 4.98 2.85 14.99
N TYR A 18 5.09 3.51 16.16
CA TYR A 18 6.10 3.14 17.14
C TYR A 18 5.69 1.86 17.90
N ASN A 19 6.58 0.87 17.87
CA ASN A 19 6.51 -0.35 18.70
C ASN A 19 5.16 -1.09 18.62
N ASN A 20 4.64 -1.30 17.41
CA ASN A 20 3.42 -2.04 17.16
C ASN A 20 3.56 -2.95 15.92
N ARG A 21 2.48 -3.65 15.55
CA ARG A 21 2.44 -4.60 14.42
C ARG A 21 2.20 -3.94 13.05
N TRP A 22 2.08 -2.61 13.02
CA TRP A 22 1.74 -1.85 11.83
C TRP A 22 2.99 -1.19 11.25
N ASP A 23 3.39 -1.68 10.08
CA ASP A 23 4.42 -1.03 9.29
C ASP A 23 3.89 0.24 8.63
N ARG A 24 4.84 1.09 8.21
CA ARG A 24 4.62 2.18 7.25
C ARG A 24 4.47 1.60 5.84
N GLY A 25 3.32 0.98 5.59
CA GLY A 25 3.01 0.32 4.32
C GLY A 25 2.80 1.34 3.20
N HIS A 26 3.57 1.24 2.12
CA HIS A 26 3.51 2.21 1.02
C HIS A 26 2.34 1.94 0.08
N MET A 27 1.65 3.01 -0.33
CA MET A 27 0.63 2.94 -1.39
C MET A 27 1.26 3.12 -2.76
N ALA A 28 2.07 4.16 -2.95
CA ALA A 28 3.02 4.25 -4.05
C ALA A 28 4.37 3.66 -3.60
N PRO A 29 4.76 2.45 -4.06
CA PRO A 29 5.92 1.77 -3.51
C PRO A 29 7.22 2.41 -3.97
N ALA A 30 8.15 2.60 -3.04
CA ALA A 30 9.47 3.20 -3.29
C ALA A 30 10.22 2.54 -4.48
N GLY A 31 10.08 1.22 -4.64
CA GLY A 31 10.71 0.46 -5.73
C GLY A 31 10.22 0.84 -7.14
N SER A 32 9.05 1.47 -7.26
CA SER A 32 8.52 1.95 -8.55
C SER A 32 8.87 3.41 -8.85
N PHE A 33 9.54 4.11 -7.92
CA PHE A 33 9.89 5.53 -8.03
C PHE A 33 11.40 5.77 -7.80
N ASN A 34 12.23 4.78 -8.12
CA ASN A 34 13.68 4.80 -7.92
C ASN A 34 14.48 5.48 -9.05
N ASP A 35 13.80 6.13 -10.00
CA ASP A 35 14.36 6.80 -11.16
C ASP A 35 15.04 8.14 -10.83
N SER A 36 14.63 8.76 -9.71
CA SER A 36 15.27 9.95 -9.17
C SER A 36 15.17 10.00 -7.66
N TYR A 37 16.11 10.69 -7.02
CA TYR A 37 16.05 10.91 -5.56
C TYR A 37 14.77 11.64 -5.13
N SER A 38 14.28 12.60 -5.93
CA SER A 38 13.06 13.35 -5.63
C SER A 38 11.81 12.48 -5.69
N ASN A 39 11.69 11.60 -6.69
CA ASN A 39 10.55 10.70 -6.82
C ASN A 39 10.57 9.67 -5.69
N LEU A 40 11.75 9.11 -5.41
CA LEU A 40 11.93 8.19 -4.30
C LEU A 40 11.58 8.86 -2.97
N LEU A 41 12.04 10.08 -2.73
CA LEU A 41 11.75 10.83 -1.51
C LEU A 41 10.26 11.09 -1.35
N ALA A 42 9.54 11.39 -2.43
CA ALA A 42 8.10 11.62 -2.38
C ALA A 42 7.33 10.41 -1.81
N THR A 43 7.82 9.18 -1.99
CA THR A 43 7.14 7.98 -1.45
C THR A 43 7.27 7.85 0.07
N PHE A 44 8.22 8.56 0.71
CA PHE A 44 8.45 8.55 2.16
C PHE A 44 7.64 9.63 2.91
N SER A 45 6.68 10.27 2.25
CA SER A 45 5.72 11.13 2.96
C SER A 45 4.71 10.28 3.73
N TYR A 46 4.30 10.73 4.94
CA TYR A 46 3.19 10.10 5.66
C TYR A 46 1.84 10.17 4.94
N LEU A 47 1.72 10.97 3.88
CA LEU A 47 0.57 10.94 2.96
C LEU A 47 0.47 9.64 2.16
N ASN A 48 1.60 8.98 1.93
CA ASN A 48 1.72 7.83 1.04
C ASN A 48 1.77 6.49 1.79
N VAL A 49 1.69 6.51 3.12
CA VAL A 49 1.72 5.29 3.93
C VAL A 49 0.50 5.13 4.80
N ALA A 50 0.16 3.88 5.07
CA ALA A 50 -0.90 3.48 5.96
C ALA A 50 -0.38 2.46 6.98
N LEU A 51 -1.08 2.34 8.12
CA LEU A 51 -0.87 1.32 9.13
C LEU A 51 -1.20 -0.06 8.54
N GLN A 52 -0.18 -0.72 7.99
CA GLN A 52 -0.33 -2.01 7.31
C GLN A 52 0.29 -3.11 8.16
N TYR A 53 -0.42 -4.21 8.34
CA TYR A 53 0.05 -5.32 9.16
C TYR A 53 1.37 -5.83 8.58
N ASP A 54 2.39 -5.97 9.42
CA ASP A 54 3.76 -6.23 8.97
C ASP A 54 3.89 -7.52 8.14
N ASP A 55 3.21 -8.61 8.52
CA ASP A 55 3.19 -9.85 7.74
C ASP A 55 2.56 -9.67 6.34
N LEU A 56 1.55 -8.79 6.21
CA LEU A 56 0.95 -8.46 4.90
C LEU A 56 1.91 -7.60 4.08
N ASN A 57 2.42 -6.52 4.66
CA ASN A 57 3.30 -5.56 4.00
C ASN A 57 4.58 -6.24 3.46
N ARG A 58 5.14 -7.15 4.25
CA ARG A 58 6.40 -7.86 3.93
C ARG A 58 6.19 -9.18 3.19
N GLY A 59 4.95 -9.57 2.95
CA GLY A 59 4.57 -10.80 2.25
C GLY A 59 3.73 -10.50 1.01
N ALA A 60 2.48 -10.97 0.99
CA ALA A 60 1.63 -10.92 -0.19
C ALA A 60 1.50 -9.53 -0.85
N TRP A 61 1.60 -8.44 -0.07
CA TRP A 61 1.57 -7.09 -0.63
C TRP A 61 2.80 -6.77 -1.48
N VAL A 62 4.01 -6.99 -0.95
CA VAL A 62 5.26 -6.73 -1.68
C VAL A 62 5.44 -7.69 -2.85
N ASP A 63 4.97 -8.95 -2.72
CA ASP A 63 4.99 -9.93 -3.81
C ASP A 63 4.17 -9.44 -5.03
N LEU A 64 2.96 -8.90 -4.79
CA LEU A 64 2.17 -8.28 -5.86
C LEU A 64 2.85 -7.03 -6.41
N GLU A 65 3.50 -6.20 -5.58
CA GLU A 65 4.23 -5.03 -6.06
C GLU A 65 5.42 -5.38 -6.96
N GLU A 66 6.18 -6.41 -6.60
CA GLU A 66 7.22 -7.00 -7.45
C GLU A 66 6.62 -7.46 -8.77
N LYS A 67 5.50 -8.18 -8.72
CA LYS A 67 4.87 -8.68 -9.93
C LYS A 67 4.38 -7.58 -10.86
N VAL A 68 3.80 -6.51 -10.30
CA VAL A 68 3.36 -5.35 -11.07
C VAL A 68 4.53 -4.68 -11.78
N ARG A 69 5.71 -4.61 -11.16
CA ARG A 69 6.92 -4.09 -11.82
C ARG A 69 7.36 -4.97 -12.99
N GLU A 70 7.41 -6.29 -12.80
CA GLU A 70 7.73 -7.24 -13.89
C GLU A 70 6.76 -7.12 -15.08
N TRP A 71 5.46 -7.00 -14.79
CA TRP A 71 4.46 -6.78 -15.84
C TRP A 71 4.65 -5.42 -16.51
N ALA A 72 4.97 -4.36 -15.77
CA ALA A 72 5.17 -3.04 -16.35
C ALA A 72 6.38 -3.00 -17.30
N GLU A 73 7.46 -3.73 -16.97
CA GLU A 73 8.64 -3.87 -17.83
C GLU A 73 8.34 -4.61 -19.14
N THR A 74 7.46 -5.60 -19.10
CA THR A 74 7.20 -6.50 -20.24
C THR A 74 6.00 -6.09 -21.09
N LEU A 75 4.95 -5.54 -20.46
CA LEU A 75 3.68 -5.21 -21.10
C LEU A 75 3.53 -3.71 -21.37
N GLY A 76 4.22 -2.86 -20.62
CA GLY A 76 4.13 -1.41 -20.68
C GLY A 76 3.42 -0.80 -19.46
N THR A 77 3.06 0.48 -19.53
CA THR A 77 2.53 1.24 -18.39
C THR A 77 1.28 0.61 -17.76
N ILE A 78 1.36 0.29 -16.47
CA ILE A 78 0.21 -0.16 -15.66
C ILE A 78 -0.23 0.99 -14.77
N GLN A 79 -1.53 1.31 -14.82
CA GLN A 79 -2.13 2.25 -13.88
C GLN A 79 -2.52 1.50 -12.61
N VAL A 80 -2.14 2.05 -11.46
CA VAL A 80 -2.41 1.46 -10.14
C VAL A 80 -3.22 2.44 -9.31
N GLU A 81 -4.38 2.00 -8.83
CA GLU A 81 -5.20 2.71 -7.85
C GLU A 81 -5.29 1.85 -6.58
N ILE A 82 -5.19 2.49 -5.41
CA ILE A 82 -5.28 1.80 -4.13
C ILE A 82 -6.29 2.53 -3.25
N ASN A 83 -7.27 1.78 -2.76
CA ASN A 83 -8.31 2.28 -1.87
C ASN A 83 -8.22 1.55 -0.52
N LEU A 84 -8.24 2.32 0.56
CA LEU A 84 -8.20 1.79 1.92
C LEU A 84 -9.63 1.59 2.41
N GLU A 85 -9.90 0.43 3.00
CA GLU A 85 -11.18 0.15 3.65
C GLU A 85 -11.08 0.46 5.14
N PHE A 86 -12.10 1.14 5.68
CA PHE A 86 -12.27 1.37 7.11
C PHE A 86 -13.71 0.99 7.51
N ASN A 87 -13.91 -0.26 7.90
CA ASN A 87 -15.21 -0.70 8.43
C ASN A 87 -15.51 -0.03 9.77
N SER A 88 -16.76 -0.04 10.22
CA SER A 88 -17.18 0.63 11.45
C SER A 88 -16.47 0.13 12.72
N ASP A 89 -15.90 -1.08 12.68
CA ASP A 89 -15.18 -1.76 13.75
C ASP A 89 -13.65 -1.69 13.60
N HIS A 90 -13.14 -0.84 12.70
CA HIS A 90 -11.71 -0.62 12.54
C HIS A 90 -11.06 -0.14 13.85
N ILE A 91 -9.76 -0.43 13.99
CA ILE A 91 -9.00 -0.07 15.19
C ILE A 91 -8.61 1.41 15.11
N THR A 92 -8.81 2.12 16.22
CA THR A 92 -8.17 3.42 16.48
C THR A 92 -7.11 3.22 17.56
N LEU A 93 -5.87 3.58 17.26
CA LEU A 93 -4.76 3.51 18.22
C LEU A 93 -4.93 4.59 19.31
N ASP A 94 -4.23 4.43 20.43
CA ASP A 94 -4.22 5.44 21.51
C ASP A 94 -3.68 6.81 21.03
N THR A 95 -2.88 6.83 19.95
CA THR A 95 -2.40 8.05 19.29
C THR A 95 -3.48 8.76 18.47
N GLY A 96 -4.64 8.12 18.27
CA GLY A 96 -5.72 8.61 17.42
C GLY A 96 -5.64 8.15 15.96
N ALA A 97 -4.57 7.47 15.56
CA ALA A 97 -4.45 6.98 14.20
C ALA A 97 -5.40 5.80 13.92
N HIS A 98 -6.02 5.84 12.74
CA HIS A 98 -6.98 4.85 12.29
C HIS A 98 -6.28 3.78 11.46
N VAL A 99 -6.50 2.51 11.82
CA VAL A 99 -5.96 1.36 11.10
C VAL A 99 -6.96 0.90 10.05
N PRO A 100 -6.59 0.82 8.75
CA PRO A 100 -7.47 0.24 7.73
C PRO A 100 -7.84 -1.22 8.03
N THR A 101 -9.05 -1.64 7.71
CA THR A 101 -9.46 -3.05 7.80
C THR A 101 -8.98 -3.87 6.61
N GLY A 102 -8.72 -3.20 5.47
CA GLY A 102 -8.21 -3.85 4.27
C GLY A 102 -7.78 -2.85 3.20
N PHE A 103 -7.24 -3.40 2.12
CA PHE A 103 -6.71 -2.64 0.99
C PHE A 103 -7.23 -3.23 -0.31
N TYR A 104 -7.82 -2.38 -1.14
CA TYR A 104 -8.10 -2.70 -2.53
C TYR A 104 -6.95 -2.21 -3.41
N LYS A 105 -6.56 -3.01 -4.40
CA LYS A 105 -5.56 -2.63 -5.41
C LYS A 105 -6.11 -2.93 -6.79
N PHE A 106 -6.24 -1.90 -7.62
CA PHE A 106 -6.79 -1.97 -8.96
C PHE A 106 -5.67 -1.71 -9.97
N LEU A 107 -5.51 -2.64 -10.91
CA LEU A 107 -4.53 -2.56 -11.99
C LEU A 107 -5.27 -2.40 -13.30
N THR A 108 -4.90 -1.40 -14.10
CA THR A 108 -5.34 -1.28 -15.50
C THR A 108 -4.13 -1.41 -16.41
N PHE A 109 -4.15 -2.41 -17.28
CA PHE A 109 -3.08 -2.75 -18.21
C PHE A 109 -3.19 -1.94 -19.52
N PRO A 110 -2.12 -1.90 -20.34
CA PRO A 110 -2.11 -1.16 -21.60
C PRO A 110 -3.21 -1.55 -22.60
N ASP A 111 -3.69 -2.79 -22.57
CA ASP A 111 -4.78 -3.29 -23.40
C ASP A 111 -6.18 -2.99 -22.82
N ASN A 112 -6.24 -2.23 -21.72
CA ASN A 112 -7.42 -1.95 -20.90
C ASN A 112 -8.00 -3.15 -20.13
N SER A 113 -7.32 -4.30 -20.13
CA SER A 113 -7.65 -5.36 -19.18
C SER A 113 -7.40 -4.90 -17.75
N LYS A 114 -8.13 -5.47 -16.79
CA LYS A 114 -8.04 -5.11 -15.37
C LYS A 114 -7.77 -6.33 -14.51
N LYS A 115 -7.03 -6.11 -13.42
CA LYS A 115 -6.90 -7.06 -12.31
C LYS A 115 -7.13 -6.31 -11.00
N CYS A 116 -7.92 -6.89 -10.11
CA CYS A 116 -8.34 -6.24 -8.88
C CYS A 116 -8.10 -7.18 -7.72
N TYR A 117 -7.58 -6.66 -6.62
CA TYR A 117 -7.24 -7.45 -5.45
C TYR A 117 -7.82 -6.81 -4.20
N TYR A 118 -8.17 -7.65 -3.23
CA TYR A 118 -8.53 -7.22 -1.90
C TYR A 118 -7.73 -7.98 -0.85
N PHE A 119 -7.00 -7.23 -0.02
CA PHE A 119 -6.21 -7.78 1.07
C PHE A 119 -6.80 -7.34 2.41
N PRO A 120 -7.28 -8.26 3.26
CA PRO A 120 -7.57 -7.93 4.64
C PRO A 120 -6.27 -7.54 5.36
N ASN A 121 -6.32 -6.55 6.26
CA ASN A 121 -5.14 -6.02 6.94
C ASN A 121 -4.68 -6.90 8.12
N ILE A 122 -4.33 -8.15 7.82
CA ILE A 122 -3.97 -9.21 8.76
C ILE A 122 -2.84 -10.08 8.17
N THR A 123 -2.34 -11.06 8.93
CA THR A 123 -1.43 -12.09 8.38
C THR A 123 -2.07 -12.79 7.17
N PRO A 124 -1.44 -12.76 5.98
CA PRO A 124 -1.97 -13.47 4.82
C PRO A 124 -1.99 -14.97 5.03
N GLU A 125 -3.10 -15.63 4.70
CA GLU A 125 -3.22 -17.10 4.76
C GLU A 125 -2.94 -17.79 3.41
N LYS A 126 -2.71 -17.00 2.37
CA LYS A 126 -2.66 -17.40 0.96
C LYS A 126 -1.61 -16.61 0.19
N ASN A 127 -1.25 -17.07 -1.00
CA ASN A 127 -0.42 -16.28 -1.91
C ASN A 127 -1.24 -15.11 -2.49
N TRP A 128 -0.55 -14.08 -2.99
CA TRP A 128 -1.19 -12.85 -3.45
C TRP A 128 -2.17 -13.07 -4.61
N GLU A 129 -1.92 -14.07 -5.47
CA GLU A 129 -2.78 -14.43 -6.60
C GLU A 129 -4.20 -14.81 -6.15
N GLU A 130 -4.32 -15.44 -4.98
CA GLU A 130 -5.58 -15.94 -4.45
C GLU A 130 -6.45 -14.84 -3.84
N TYR A 131 -5.92 -13.61 -3.73
CA TYR A 131 -6.66 -12.41 -3.32
C TYR A 131 -7.25 -11.64 -4.50
N GLU A 132 -7.13 -12.15 -5.74
CA GLU A 132 -7.79 -11.56 -6.90
C GLU A 132 -9.32 -11.63 -6.74
N ILE A 133 -9.97 -10.48 -6.97
CA ILE A 133 -11.42 -10.30 -6.92
C ILE A 133 -11.91 -9.76 -8.27
N SER A 134 -13.23 -9.76 -8.46
CA SER A 134 -13.83 -9.12 -9.64
C SER A 134 -13.63 -7.60 -9.59
N CYS A 135 -13.21 -7.03 -10.72
CA CYS A 135 -13.18 -5.59 -10.95
C CYS A 135 -14.60 -5.07 -11.19
N ASN A 136 -15.33 -4.80 -10.12
CA ASN A 136 -16.65 -4.18 -10.20
C ASN A 136 -16.57 -2.72 -10.65
#